data_AF-A0A2V7PA37-F1
#
_entry.id   AF-A0A2V7PA37-F1
#
_cell.length_a   1.000
_cell.length_b   1.000
_cell.length_c   1.000
_cell.angle_alpha   90.00
_cell.angle_beta   90.00
_cell.angle_gamma   90.00
#
_symmetry.space_group_name_H-M   'P 1'
#
loop_
_entity.id
_entity.type
_entity.pdbx_description
1 polymer ?
#
loop_
_entity_poly.entity_id
_entity_poly.type
_entity_poly.pdbx_seq_one_letter_code
_entity_poly.pdbx_strand_id
1 'polypeptide(L)'
;MTSAPDTRHLIPDEVEQWAQGLLSATRDAHLALCAECRTIAERERRLLRELAQLTRFAPEFGFVERVMAKVRIPTPSGPHFRPHTDA
;
A
#
# COMPACT_ATOMS: atom_id res chain seq x y z
N MET A 1 5.11 -6.43 27.78
CA MET A 1 6.12 -7.37 27.29
C MET A 1 7.02 -6.61 26.34
N THR A 2 8.21 -6.20 26.77
CA THR A 2 9.14 -5.40 25.97
C THR A 2 10.00 -6.37 25.16
N SER A 3 9.76 -6.48 23.85
CA SER A 3 10.64 -7.28 22.98
C SER A 3 12.02 -6.63 22.94
N ALA A 4 13.08 -7.44 22.98
CA ALA A 4 14.45 -6.95 22.92
C ALA A 4 14.70 -6.21 21.58
N PRO A 5 15.57 -5.16 21.57
CA PRO A 5 15.89 -4.44 20.36
C PRO A 5 16.57 -5.37 19.36
N ASP A 6 16.01 -5.46 18.15
CA ASP A 6 16.63 -6.20 17.05
C ASP A 6 17.85 -5.42 16.53
N THR A 7 19.04 -5.96 16.79
CA THR A 7 20.32 -5.32 16.49
C THR A 7 20.75 -5.52 15.04
N ARG A 8 20.04 -6.34 14.25
CA ARG A 8 20.39 -6.53 12.84
C ARG A 8 20.08 -5.26 12.04
N HIS A 9 20.90 -4.97 11.04
CA HIS A 9 20.64 -3.90 10.08
C HIS A 9 19.29 -4.10 9.37
N LEU A 10 18.67 -3.00 8.93
CA LEU A 10 17.46 -3.05 8.14
C LEU A 10 17.73 -3.76 6.80
N ILE A 11 16.87 -4.70 6.43
CA ILE A 11 16.85 -5.24 5.05
C ILE A 11 16.16 -4.24 4.11
N PRO A 12 16.33 -4.33 2.78
CA PRO A 12 15.76 -3.37 1.84
C PRO A 12 14.25 -3.12 2.02
N ASP A 13 13.45 -4.17 2.19
CA ASP A 13 12.00 -4.04 2.40
C ASP A 13 11.66 -3.23 3.66
N GLU A 14 12.45 -3.35 4.73
CA GLU A 14 12.24 -2.57 5.97
C GLU A 14 12.64 -1.11 5.78
N VAL A 15 13.65 -0.83 4.96
CA VAL A 15 14.04 0.54 4.58
C VAL A 15 12.90 1.20 3.79
N GLU A 16 12.32 0.49 2.81
CA GLU A 16 11.18 0.99 2.05
C GLU A 16 9.95 1.22 2.95
N GLN A 17 9.63 0.25 3.81
CA GLN A 17 8.56 0.40 4.80
C GLN A 17 8.77 1.62 5.69
N TRP A 18 10.00 1.90 6.13
CA TRP A 18 10.29 3.11 6.90
C TRP A 18 10.04 4.37 6.09
N ALA A 19 10.53 4.40 4.84
CA ALA A 19 10.37 5.53 3.94
C ALA A 19 8.89 5.83 3.63
N GLN A 20 8.03 4.81 3.67
CA GLN A 20 6.57 4.90 3.51
C GLN A 20 5.80 5.14 4.83
N GLY A 21 6.48 5.12 5.98
CA GLY A 21 5.85 5.29 7.30
C GLY A 21 5.12 4.03 7.83
N LEU A 22 5.49 2.85 7.34
CA LEU A 22 4.89 1.55 7.65
C LEU A 22 5.78 0.65 8.52
N LEU A 23 7.02 1.05 8.80
CA LEU A 23 7.93 0.25 9.62
C LEU A 23 7.45 0.17 11.08
N SER A 24 7.57 -1.01 11.68
CA SER A 24 7.25 -1.20 13.10
C SER A 24 8.13 -0.33 14.01
N ALA A 25 7.57 0.18 15.11
CA ALA A 25 8.28 1.04 16.07
C ALA A 25 9.55 0.39 16.66
N THR A 26 9.53 -0.94 16.89
CA THR A 26 10.70 -1.68 17.40
C THR A 26 11.87 -1.63 16.42
N ARG A 27 11.61 -1.68 15.11
CA ARG A 27 12.64 -1.60 14.07
C ARG A 27 13.03 -0.15 13.78
N ASP A 28 12.09 0.80 13.84
CA ASP A 28 12.39 2.23 13.70
C ASP A 28 13.39 2.72 14.76
N ALA A 29 13.29 2.22 15.99
CA ALA A 29 14.24 2.53 17.07
C ALA A 29 15.71 2.22 16.71
N HIS A 30 15.96 1.27 15.82
CA HIS A 30 17.31 0.95 15.32
C HIS A 30 17.97 2.15 14.61
N LEU A 31 17.20 2.98 13.90
CA LEU A 31 17.71 4.13 13.15
C LEU A 31 18.27 5.24 14.06
N ALA A 32 17.86 5.28 15.33
CA ALA A 32 18.48 6.15 16.33
C ALA A 32 19.92 5.73 16.67
N LEU A 33 20.24 4.44 16.51
CA LEU A 33 21.50 3.83 16.95
C LEU A 33 22.45 3.48 15.79
N CYS A 34 21.94 3.35 14.56
CA CYS A 34 22.74 2.96 13.40
C CYS A 34 22.80 4.08 12.33
N ALA A 35 23.97 4.70 12.18
CA ALA A 35 24.19 5.76 11.19
C ALA A 35 24.11 5.27 9.73
N GLU A 36 24.51 4.02 9.48
CA GLU A 36 24.45 3.41 8.15
C GLU A 36 23.00 3.23 7.68
N CYS A 37 22.17 2.56 8.49
CA CYS A 37 20.75 2.39 8.17
C CYS A 37 20.03 3.73 8.08
N ARG A 38 20.38 4.72 8.90
CA ARG A 38 19.82 6.08 8.80
C ARG A 38 20.13 6.73 7.46
N THR A 39 21.37 6.66 7.00
CA THR A 39 21.79 7.23 5.72
C THR A 39 21.04 6.60 4.55
N ILE A 40 20.92 5.26 4.56
CA ILE A 40 20.19 4.51 3.52
C ILE A 40 18.70 4.88 3.53
N ALA A 41 18.07 4.89 4.72
CA ALA A 41 16.65 5.18 4.87
C ALA A 41 16.30 6.62 4.48
N GLU A 42 17.14 7.60 4.83
CA GLU A 42 16.95 8.99 4.44
C GLU A 42 17.04 9.19 2.92
N ARG A 43 17.97 8.48 2.26
CA ARG A 43 18.07 8.45 0.79
C ARG A 43 16.79 7.89 0.15
N GLU A 44 16.28 6.77 0.67
CA GLU A 44 15.05 6.15 0.18
C GLU A 44 13.84 7.07 0.33
N ARG A 45 13.66 7.66 1.52
CA ARG A 45 12.59 8.63 1.79
C ARG A 45 12.69 9.89 0.94
N ARG A 46 13.90 10.30 0.57
CA ARG A 46 14.08 11.42 -0.38
C ARG A 46 13.58 11.03 -1.77
N LEU A 47 13.99 9.86 -2.27
CA LEU A 47 13.56 9.35 -3.57
C LEU A 47 12.04 9.23 -3.66
N LEU A 48 11.39 8.60 -2.67
CA LEU A 48 9.92 8.48 -2.66
C LEU A 48 9.22 9.84 -2.66
N ARG A 49 9.77 10.85 -1.97
CA ARG A 49 9.22 12.21 -1.98
C ARG A 49 9.37 12.91 -3.32
N GLU A 50 10.48 12.69 -4.03
CA GLU A 50 10.68 13.20 -5.39
C GLU A 50 9.71 12.53 -6.39
N LEU A 51 9.54 11.20 -6.28
CA LEU A 51 8.57 10.46 -7.09
C LEU A 51 7.12 10.91 -6.82
N ALA A 52 6.77 11.21 -5.57
CA ALA A 52 5.43 11.68 -5.20
C ALA A 52 5.09 13.07 -5.76
N GLN A 53 6.10 13.87 -6.15
CA GLN A 53 5.91 15.18 -6.78
C GLN A 53 5.66 15.09 -8.28
N LEU A 54 5.87 13.93 -8.90
CA LEU A 54 5.63 13.76 -10.32
C LEU A 54 4.14 14.01 -10.64
N THR A 55 3.90 14.69 -11.76
CA THR A 55 2.55 14.95 -12.25
C THR A 55 1.80 13.64 -12.37
N ARG A 56 0.68 13.53 -11.66
CA ARG A 56 -0.21 12.38 -11.82
C ARG A 56 -0.84 12.44 -13.19
N PHE A 57 -0.67 11.38 -13.97
CA PHE A 57 -1.42 11.21 -15.20
C PHE A 57 -2.88 10.96 -14.84
N ALA A 58 -3.74 11.91 -15.19
CA ALA A 58 -5.18 11.73 -15.12
C ALA A 58 -5.71 11.31 -16.50
N PRO A 59 -6.65 10.37 -16.58
CA PRO A 59 -7.32 10.07 -17.84
C PRO A 59 -8.03 11.31 -18.39
N GLU A 60 -8.15 11.39 -19.71
CA GLU A 60 -8.92 12.45 -20.37
C GLU A 60 -10.40 12.42 -19.95
N PHE A 61 -11.07 13.56 -20.12
CA PHE A 61 -12.52 13.65 -19.97
C PHE A 61 -13.24 12.56 -20.78
N GLY A 62 -14.29 11.97 -20.21
CA GLY A 62 -15.04 10.89 -20.85
C GLY A 62 -14.41 9.49 -20.69
N PHE A 63 -13.28 9.34 -20.00
CA PHE A 63 -12.61 8.04 -19.84
C PHE A 63 -13.52 7.00 -19.16
N VAL A 64 -14.19 7.38 -18.07
CA VAL A 64 -15.06 6.48 -17.30
C VAL A 64 -16.19 5.97 -18.19
N GLU A 65 -16.81 6.87 -18.95
CA GLU A 65 -17.92 6.57 -19.85
C GLU A 65 -17.47 5.60 -20.95
N ARG A 66 -16.30 5.84 -21.56
CA ARG A 66 -15.73 4.95 -22.59
C ARG A 66 -15.37 3.56 -22.03
N VAL A 67 -14.90 3.49 -20.79
CA VAL A 67 -14.63 2.22 -20.10
C VAL A 67 -15.93 1.49 -19.84
N MET A 68 -16.88 2.15 -19.18
CA MET A 68 -18.16 1.55 -18.76
C MET A 68 -19.01 1.09 -19.95
N ALA A 69 -18.93 1.77 -21.10
CA ALA A 69 -19.58 1.31 -22.33
C ALA A 69 -19.09 -0.07 -22.81
N LYS A 70 -17.89 -0.50 -22.40
CA LYS A 70 -17.29 -1.79 -22.78
C LYS A 70 -17.38 -2.85 -21.68
N VAL A 71 -17.68 -2.47 -20.44
CA VAL A 71 -17.80 -3.41 -19.33
C VAL A 71 -19.12 -4.17 -19.47
N ARG A 72 -19.04 -5.50 -19.63
CA ARG A 72 -20.21 -6.38 -19.55
C ARG A 72 -20.49 -6.66 -18.07
N ILE A 73 -21.51 -6.02 -17.51
CA ILE A 73 -21.96 -6.30 -16.15
C ILE A 73 -22.91 -7.51 -16.24
N PRO A 74 -22.60 -8.65 -15.60
CA PRO A 74 -23.55 -9.75 -15.50
C PRO A 74 -24.80 -9.25 -14.77
N THR A 75 -25.97 -9.43 -15.37
CA THR A 75 -27.23 -9.15 -14.69
C THR A 75 -27.30 -10.05 -13.46
N PRO A 76 -27.53 -9.52 -12.24
CA PRO A 76 -27.79 -10.38 -11.10
C PRO A 76 -29.00 -11.24 -11.45
N SER A 77 -28.80 -12.55 -11.48
CA SER A 77 -29.87 -13.53 -11.61
C SER A 77 -30.91 -13.21 -10.54
N GLY A 78 -32.16 -12.94 -10.95
CA GLY A 78 -33.24 -12.52 -10.07
C GLY A 78 -33.46 -13.45 -8.87
N PRO A 79 -34.25 -13.02 -7.87
CA PRO A 79 -34.36 -13.72 -6.60
C PRO A 79 -34.80 -15.16 -6.82
N HIS A 80 -34.00 -16.11 -6.29
CA HIS A 80 -34.43 -17.48 -6.07
C HIS A 80 -35.56 -17.48 -5.01
N PHE A 81 -36.76 -17.03 -5.36
CA PHE A 81 -37.95 -17.32 -4.58
C PHE A 81 -38.27 -18.81 -4.80
N ARG A 82 -37.74 -19.66 -3.92
CA ARG A 82 -38.31 -20.99 -3.69
C ARG A 82 -39.57 -20.78 -2.84
N PRO A 83 -40.79 -21.07 -3.34
CA PRO A 83 -41.90 -21.25 -2.43
C PRO A 83 -41.58 -22.45 -1.54
N HIS A 84 -41.62 -22.25 -0.23
CA HIS A 84 -41.59 -23.33 0.74
C HIS A 84 -42.93 -24.03 0.65
N THR A 85 -42.99 -25.18 -0.04
CA THR A 85 -44.12 -26.08 0.08
C THR A 85 -43.97 -26.82 1.40
N ASP A 86 -44.70 -26.38 2.41
CA ASP A 86 -44.99 -27.20 3.59
C ASP A 86 -46.05 -28.23 3.19
N ALA A 87 -45.70 -29.50 3.34
CA ALA A 87 -46.60 -30.66 3.39
C ALA A 87 -46.03 -31.67 4.37
#